data_AF-A0A0M2DNL4-F1
#
_entry.id   AF-A0A0M2DNL4-F1
#
_cell.length_a   1.000
_cell.length_b   1.000
_cell.length_c   1.000
_cell.angle_alpha   90.00
_cell.angle_beta   90.00
_cell.angle_gamma   90.00
#
_symmetry.space_group_name_H-M   'P 1'
#
loop_
_entity.id
_entity.type
_entity.pdbx_description
1 polymer ?
#
loop_
_entity_poly.entity_id
_entity_poly.type
_entity_poly.pdbx_seq_one_letter_code
_entity_poly.pdbx_strand_id
1 'polypeptide(L)' 'MLAALMARRPVSKELWRQLQPLIPAFVPSAKCGARKLAVSDEAALNGILFVLQTGIPWEELP' A
#
# COMPACT_ATOMS: atom_id res chain seq x y z
N MET A 1 0.07 -26.66 8.95
CA MET A 1 0.78 -26.39 7.68
C MET A 1 -0.05 -25.43 6.80
N LEU A 2 -0.07 -24.14 7.11
CA LEU A 2 -0.79 -23.10 6.32
C LEU A 2 0.13 -22.00 5.77
N ALA A 3 1.42 -22.02 6.09
CA ALA A 3 2.37 -20.99 5.70
C ALA A 3 2.76 -21.00 4.20
N ALA A 4 2.30 -22.01 3.42
CA ALA A 4 2.65 -22.18 2.02
C ALA A 4 1.57 -21.66 1.02
N LEU A 5 0.40 -21.21 1.49
CA LEU A 5 -0.69 -20.74 0.61
C LEU A 5 -0.62 -19.25 0.25
N MET A 6 0.14 -18.44 1.00
CA MET A 6 0.33 -17.03 0.68
C MET A 6 1.56 -16.89 -0.22
N ALA A 7 1.38 -17.17 -1.51
CA ALA A 7 2.37 -16.78 -2.50
C ALA A 7 2.66 -15.28 -2.31
N ARG A 8 3.93 -14.95 -2.06
CA ARG A 8 4.48 -13.60 -1.89
C ARG A 8 4.27 -12.80 -3.17
N ARG A 9 3.03 -12.32 -3.39
CA ARG A 9 2.61 -11.70 -4.63
C ARG A 9 2.12 -10.30 -4.35
N PRO A 10 2.53 -9.31 -5.17
CA PRO A 10 1.91 -7.99 -5.14
C PRO A 10 0.41 -8.11 -5.42
N VAL A 11 -0.33 -7.08 -5.02
CA VAL A 11 -1.78 -7.00 -5.26
C VAL A 11 -2.05 -7.19 -6.76
N SER A 12 -2.96 -8.09 -7.10
CA SER A 12 -3.34 -8.26 -8.51
C SER A 12 -4.06 -7.01 -9.00
N LYS A 13 -3.90 -6.68 -10.29
CA LYS A 13 -4.58 -5.51 -10.90
C LYS A 13 -6.10 -5.58 -10.72
N GLU A 14 -6.66 -6.78 -10.72
CA GLU A 14 -8.10 -7.01 -10.51
C GLU A 14 -8.51 -6.66 -9.08
N LEU A 15 -7.78 -7.15 -8.08
CA LEU A 15 -8.04 -6.80 -6.69
C LEU A 15 -7.85 -5.29 -6.45
N TRP A 16 -6.82 -4.70 -7.04
CA TRP A 16 -6.60 -3.25 -6.95
C TRP A 16 -7.78 -2.45 -7.49
N ARG A 17 -8.34 -2.82 -8.65
CA ARG A 17 -9.52 -2.15 -9.23
C ARG A 17 -10.75 -2.20 -8.32
N GLN A 18 -10.91 -3.28 -7.55
CA GLN A 18 -12.00 -3.41 -6.60
C GLN A 18 -11.78 -2.59 -5.33
N LEU A 19 -10.52 -2.46 -4.88
CA LEU A 19 -10.15 -1.71 -3.67
C LEU A 19 -10.07 -0.19 -3.90
N GLN A 20 -9.54 0.24 -5.05
CA GLN A 20 -9.32 1.65 -5.39
C GLN A 20 -10.55 2.56 -5.11
N PRO A 21 -11.79 2.22 -5.50
CA PRO A 21 -12.94 3.10 -5.26
C PRO A 21 -13.35 3.21 -3.78
N LEU A 22 -12.85 2.32 -2.91
CA LEU A 22 -13.11 2.38 -1.47
C LEU A 22 -12.19 3.38 -0.75
N ILE A 23 -11.11 3.79 -1.41
CA ILE A 23 -10.15 4.74 -0.85
C ILE A 23 -10.69 6.16 -1.08
N PRO A 24 -10.86 6.96 -0.02
CA PRO A 24 -11.33 8.33 -0.17
C PRO A 24 -10.33 9.16 -0.96
N ALA A 25 -10.84 10.06 -1.80
CA ALA A 25 -9.99 10.99 -2.52
C ALA A 25 -9.17 11.84 -1.55
N PHE A 26 -7.88 12.00 -1.85
CA PHE A 26 -7.00 12.84 -1.05
C PHE A 26 -7.40 14.31 -1.15
N VAL A 27 -7.66 14.93 0.00
CA VAL A 27 -7.94 16.36 0.12
C VAL A 27 -6.78 17.03 0.86
N PRO A 28 -6.01 17.91 0.21
CA PRO A 28 -4.96 18.66 0.87
C PRO A 28 -5.52 19.50 2.03
N SER A 29 -4.81 19.53 3.17
CA SER A 29 -5.20 20.37 4.30
C SER A 29 -4.91 21.84 4.01
N ALA A 30 -5.84 22.73 4.39
CA ALA A 30 -5.63 24.18 4.31
C ALA A 30 -4.56 24.70 5.31
N LYS A 31 -4.31 23.96 6.40
CA LYS A 31 -3.38 24.38 7.48
C LYS A 31 -1.92 23.98 7.24
N CYS A 32 -1.69 22.94 6.45
CA CYS A 32 -0.37 22.44 6.12
C CYS A 32 -0.30 22.48 4.59
N GLY A 33 0.30 23.55 4.05
CA GLY A 33 0.25 23.92 2.64
C GLY A 33 0.43 22.73 1.69
N ALA A 34 -0.17 22.81 0.50
CA ALA A 34 -0.35 21.75 -0.51
C ALA A 34 0.60 20.54 -0.39
N ARG A 35 0.37 19.66 0.59
CA ARG A 35 1.15 18.44 0.74
C ARG A 35 0.71 17.52 -0.39
N LYS A 36 1.63 17.19 -1.29
CA LYS A 36 1.39 16.19 -2.33
C LYS A 36 1.58 14.81 -1.71
N LEU A 37 0.72 13.86 -2.09
CA LEU A 37 0.99 12.44 -1.88
C LEU A 37 2.29 12.10 -2.62
N ALA A 38 3.32 11.67 -1.90
CA ALA A 38 4.62 11.34 -2.47
C ALA A 38 4.59 10.01 -3.25
N VAL A 39 3.66 9.12 -2.89
CA VAL A 39 3.48 7.79 -3.47
C VAL A 39 2.00 7.55 -3.76
N SER A 40 1.69 6.66 -4.71
CA SER A 40 0.31 6.24 -4.97
C SER A 40 -0.20 5.30 -3.88
N ASP A 41 -1.52 5.26 -3.69
CA ASP A 41 -2.15 4.34 -2.74
C ASP A 41 -1.86 2.86 -3.06
N GLU A 42 -1.72 2.53 -4.35
CA GLU A 42 -1.34 1.17 -4.80
C GLU A 42 0.08 0.82 -4.35
N ALA A 43 1.02 1.76 -4.49
CA ALA A 43 2.40 1.57 -4.05
C ALA A 43 2.47 1.44 -2.52
N ALA A 44 1.71 2.27 -1.80
CA ALA A 44 1.63 2.20 -0.34
C ALA A 44 1.07 0.84 0.13
N LEU A 45 -0.01 0.34 -0.49
CA LEU A 45 -0.60 -0.96 -0.16
C LEU A 45 0.39 -2.11 -0.43
N ASN A 46 1.09 -2.09 -1.56
CA ASN A 46 2.11 -3.10 -1.85
C ASN A 46 3.28 -3.05 -0.87
N GLY A 47 3.73 -1.86 -0.47
CA GLY A 47 4.76 -1.70 0.57
C GLY A 47 4.33 -2.27 1.93
N ILE A 48 3.08 -1.98 2.35
CA ILE A 48 2.51 -2.54 3.59
C ILE A 48 2.49 -4.07 3.53
N LEU A 49 1.99 -4.65 2.45
CA LEU A 49 1.93 -6.10 2.29
C LEU A 49 3.34 -6.72 2.26
N PHE A 50 4.31 -6.04 1.64
CA PHE A 50 5.70 -6.49 1.59
C PHE A 50 6.32 -6.56 2.99
N VAL A 51 6.14 -5.52 3.83
CA VAL A 51 6.59 -5.53 5.23
C VAL A 51 5.93 -6.67 6.00
N LEU A 52 4.60 -6.81 5.91
CA LEU A 52 3.87 -7.85 6.64
C LEU A 52 4.28 -9.27 6.21
N GLN A 53 4.69 -9.47 4.96
CA GLN A 53 5.13 -10.76 4.44
C GLN A 53 6.59 -11.09 4.79
N THR A 54 7.47 -10.09 4.79
CA THR A 54 8.92 -10.28 4.97
C THR A 54 9.37 -10.10 6.42
N GLY A 55 8.61 -9.35 7.22
CA GLY A 55 8.95 -8.99 8.59
C GLY A 55 10.08 -7.96 8.71
N ILE A 56 10.46 -7.29 7.61
CA ILE A 56 11.49 -6.25 7.66
C ILE A 56 10.98 -5.02 8.43
N PRO A 57 11.86 -4.27 9.10
CA PRO A 57 11.50 -2.99 9.69
C PRO A 57 11.17 -1.95 8.60
N TRP A 58 10.33 -0.97 8.92
CA TRP A 58 9.89 0.06 7.98
C TRP A 58 11.05 0.93 7.47
N GLU A 59 12.08 1.10 8.30
CA GLU A 59 13.29 1.87 7.99
C GLU A 59 14.18 1.21 6.91
N GLU A 60 13.97 -0.08 6.63
CA GLU A 60 14.73 -0.86 5.64
C GLU A 60 13.99 -1.03 4.31
N LEU A 61 12.86 -0.33 4.11
CA LEU A 61 12.21 -0.28 2.80
C LEU A 61 13.10 0.47 1.78
N PRO A 62 13.27 -0.07 0.56
CA PRO A 62 14.08 0.55 -0.50
C PRO A 62 13.48 1.84 -1.07
#